data_AF-F4N6H8-F1
#
_entry.id   AF-F4N6H8-F1
#
_cell.length_a   1.000
_cell.length_b   1.000
_cell.length_c   1.000
_cell.angle_alpha   90.00
_cell.angle_beta   90.00
_cell.angle_gamma   90.00
#
_symmetry.space_group_name_H-M   'P 1'
#
loop_
_entity.id
_entity.type
_entity.pdbx_description
1 polymer ?
#
loop_
_entity_poly.entity_id
_entity_poly.type
_entity_poly.pdbx_seq_one_letter_code
_entity_poly.pdbx_strand_id
1 'polypeptide(L)'
;MVAFTLFFVLMSAVLMMEIKPVFKFEDIGILDLRVCYNGEWFFSRALSTQAIDEILNSKNISDDFKIRFKHIISNKGEIDFYDVYDLAYLQKKSMRTNEPNQTTSLASTSAIRQ
;
A
#
# COMPACT_ATOMS: atom_id res chain seq x y z
N MET A 1 40.87 -0.44 -32.44
CA MET A 1 40.10 0.82 -32.30
C MET A 1 38.61 0.60 -32.47
N VAL A 2 38.14 0.03 -33.58
CA VAL A 2 36.69 -0.18 -33.86
C VAL A 2 35.95 -0.90 -32.75
N ALA A 3 36.45 -2.03 -32.24
CA ALA A 3 35.78 -2.79 -31.17
C ALA A 3 35.63 -1.99 -29.87
N PHE A 4 36.64 -1.19 -29.51
CA PHE A 4 36.60 -0.32 -28.35
C PHE A 4 35.57 0.80 -28.54
N THR A 5 35.53 1.42 -29.72
CA THR A 5 34.51 2.43 -30.06
C THR A 5 33.10 1.85 -29.99
N LEU A 6 32.90 0.64 -30.49
CA LEU A 6 31.58 -0.02 -30.49
C LEU A 6 31.11 -0.34 -29.06
N PHE A 7 32.01 -0.83 -28.22
CA PHE A 7 31.73 -1.06 -26.80
C PHE A 7 31.37 0.25 -26.06
N PHE A 8 32.13 1.31 -26.30
CA PHE A 8 31.89 2.61 -25.68
C PHE A 8 30.55 3.21 -26.10
N VAL A 9 30.22 3.15 -27.40
CA VAL A 9 28.91 3.61 -27.92
C VAL A 9 27.76 2.81 -27.30
N LEU A 10 27.90 1.50 -27.17
CA LEU A 10 26.88 0.65 -26.55
C LEU A 10 26.68 1.00 -25.07
N MET A 11 27.76 1.14 -24.30
CA MET A 11 27.69 1.54 -22.89
C MET A 11 27.05 2.92 -22.72
N SER A 12 27.45 3.89 -23.56
CA SER A 12 26.85 5.23 -23.55
C SER A 12 25.35 5.16 -23.85
N ALA A 13 24.91 4.34 -24.81
CA ALA A 13 23.50 4.19 -25.17
C ALA A 13 22.68 3.56 -24.03
N VAL A 14 23.25 2.57 -23.32
CA VAL A 14 22.60 1.96 -22.15
C VAL A 14 22.48 2.96 -21.01
N LEU A 15 23.49 3.79 -20.76
CA LEU A 15 23.43 4.85 -19.74
C LEU A 15 22.43 5.97 -20.09
N MET A 16 22.20 6.21 -21.38
CA MET A 16 21.22 7.17 -21.89
C MET A 16 19.78 6.63 -21.84
N MET A 17 19.61 5.32 -21.59
CA MET A 17 18.31 4.72 -21.35
C MET A 17 17.87 5.06 -19.93
N GLU A 18 17.05 6.11 -19.78
CA GLU A 18 16.38 6.38 -18.52
C GLU A 18 15.33 5.28 -18.24
N ILE A 19 15.69 4.34 -17.37
CA ILE A 19 14.72 3.39 -16.82
C ILE A 19 13.96 4.11 -15.72
N LYS A 20 12.80 4.66 -16.05
CA LYS A 20 11.86 5.22 -15.08
C LYS A 20 10.84 4.14 -14.69
N PRO A 21 11.03 3.43 -13.57
CA PRO A 21 10.04 2.44 -13.12
C PRO A 21 8.68 3.11 -12.91
N VAL A 22 7.63 2.43 -13.36
CA VAL A 22 6.25 2.83 -13.10
C VAL A 22 5.83 2.25 -11.76
N PHE A 23 5.75 3.10 -10.74
CA PHE A 23 5.32 2.69 -9.41
C PHE A 23 3.81 2.68 -9.31
N LYS A 24 3.25 1.63 -8.70
CA LYS A 24 1.82 1.55 -8.44
C LYS A 24 1.53 1.76 -6.95
N PHE A 25 0.30 2.15 -6.66
CA PHE A 25 -0.18 2.32 -5.29
C PHE A 25 -0.14 1.02 -4.46
N GLU A 26 -0.25 -0.13 -5.14
CA GLU A 26 -0.17 -1.47 -4.53
C GLU A 26 1.25 -1.86 -4.08
N ASP A 27 2.28 -1.15 -4.56
CA ASP A 27 3.69 -1.43 -4.20
C ASP A 27 4.14 -0.70 -2.93
N ILE A 28 3.28 0.14 -2.34
CA ILE A 28 3.54 0.87 -1.10
C ILE A 28 3.70 -0.14 0.05
N GLY A 29 4.87 -0.14 0.69
CA GLY A 29 5.20 -1.03 1.82
C GLY A 29 5.81 -2.39 1.45
N ILE A 30 5.85 -2.77 0.17
CA ILE A 30 6.57 -3.99 -0.30
C ILE A 30 8.03 -3.65 -0.63
N LEU A 31 8.25 -2.50 -1.26
CA LEU A 31 9.57 -1.89 -1.38
C LEU A 31 9.63 -0.68 -0.43
N ASP A 32 10.78 -0.47 0.23
CA ASP A 32 11.09 0.77 0.99
C ASP A 32 11.37 1.94 0.04
N LEU A 33 10.41 2.20 -0.85
CA LEU A 33 10.43 3.33 -1.76
C LEU A 33 10.03 4.56 -0.97
N ARG A 34 11.02 5.19 -0.35
CA ARG A 34 10.83 6.53 0.20
C ARG A 34 10.58 7.48 -0.96
N VAL A 35 9.32 7.90 -1.12
CA VAL A 35 8.93 8.84 -2.17
C VAL A 35 9.37 10.24 -1.77
N CYS A 36 10.25 10.82 -2.59
CA CYS A 36 10.62 12.22 -2.52
C CYS A 36 9.81 12.97 -3.59
N TYR A 37 8.95 13.90 -3.18
CA TYR A 37 8.25 14.79 -4.11
C TYR A 37 8.62 16.23 -3.79
N ASN A 38 9.04 16.99 -4.80
CA ASN A 38 9.59 18.35 -4.63
C ASN A 38 10.75 18.46 -3.62
N GLY A 39 11.58 17.41 -3.48
CA GLY A 39 12.70 17.40 -2.54
C GLY A 39 12.33 17.01 -1.10
N GLU A 40 11.06 16.76 -0.82
CA GLU A 40 10.59 16.35 0.51
C GLU A 40 10.27 14.86 0.58
N TRP A 41 10.70 14.21 1.66
CA TRP A 41 10.36 12.83 1.96
C TRP A 41 8.94 12.74 2.55
N PHE A 42 8.05 11.99 1.89
CA PHE A 42 6.64 11.83 2.34
C PHE A 42 6.48 10.78 3.44
N PHE A 43 7.57 10.19 3.92
CA PHE A 43 7.52 9.06 4.85
C PHE A 43 7.06 9.43 6.27
N SER A 44 7.24 10.68 6.71
CA SER A 44 7.01 11.04 8.12
C SER A 44 6.49 12.47 8.32
N ARG A 45 5.71 12.97 7.36
CA ARG A 45 5.02 14.26 7.54
C ARG A 45 3.65 14.00 8.14
N ALA A 46 3.40 14.63 9.28
CA ALA A 46 2.07 14.73 9.84
C ALA A 46 1.11 15.37 8.81
N LEU A 47 -0.11 14.85 8.75
CA LEU A 47 -1.17 15.43 7.94
C LEU A 47 -1.51 16.84 8.44
N SER A 48 -1.87 17.72 7.50
CA SER A 48 -2.34 19.05 7.86
C SER A 48 -3.69 18.95 8.59
N THR A 49 -3.97 19.93 9.44
CA THR A 49 -5.26 20.03 10.14
C THR A 49 -6.44 20.08 9.16
N GLN A 50 -6.26 20.72 8.01
CA GLN A 50 -7.24 20.77 6.92
C GLN A 50 -7.58 19.37 6.38
N ALA A 51 -6.57 18.54 6.14
CA ALA A 51 -6.77 17.17 5.64
C ALA A 51 -7.46 16.29 6.69
N ILE A 52 -7.10 16.46 7.97
CA ILE A 52 -7.73 15.78 9.09
C ILE A 52 -9.23 16.12 9.15
N ASP A 53 -9.57 17.41 9.07
CA ASP A 53 -10.96 17.88 9.11
C ASP A 53 -11.77 17.40 7.89
N GLU A 54 -11.16 17.39 6.70
CA GLU A 54 -11.79 16.90 5.48
C GLU A 54 -12.13 15.40 5.58
N ILE A 55 -11.20 14.59 6.10
CA ILE A 55 -11.41 13.15 6.34
C ILE A 55 -12.53 12.94 7.38
N LEU A 56 -12.52 13.68 8.47
CA LEU A 56 -13.53 13.53 9.53
C LEU A 56 -14.93 13.98 9.08
N ASN A 57 -15.03 14.99 8.23
CA ASN A 57 -16.29 15.51 7.71
C ASN A 57 -16.79 14.79 6.46
N SER A 58 -15.95 13.98 5.81
CA SER A 58 -16.33 13.22 4.61
C SER A 58 -17.45 12.23 4.91
N LYS A 59 -18.51 12.28 4.10
CA LYS A 59 -19.65 11.33 4.18
C LYS A 59 -19.34 9.95 3.61
N ASN A 60 -18.26 9.82 2.82
CA ASN A 60 -17.87 8.57 2.16
C ASN A 60 -17.02 7.65 3.05
N ILE A 61 -16.74 8.06 4.29
CA ILE A 61 -15.87 7.35 5.22
C ILE A 61 -16.73 6.82 6.38
N SER A 62 -16.59 5.53 6.67
CA SER A 62 -17.33 4.86 7.76
C SER A 62 -17.02 5.48 9.12
N ASP A 63 -18.00 5.50 10.02
CA ASP A 63 -17.81 6.04 11.37
C ASP A 63 -16.77 5.26 12.18
N ASP A 64 -16.68 3.94 12.00
CA ASP A 64 -15.66 3.10 12.64
C ASP A 64 -14.23 3.54 12.29
N PHE A 65 -13.96 3.81 11.00
CA PHE A 65 -12.69 4.37 10.56
C PHE A 65 -12.40 5.70 11.27
N LYS A 66 -13.38 6.61 11.35
CA LYS A 66 -13.22 7.92 11.99
C LYS A 66 -12.93 7.80 13.48
N ILE A 67 -13.55 6.84 14.18
CA ILE A 67 -13.29 6.56 15.59
C ILE A 67 -11.84 6.13 15.78
N ARG A 68 -11.36 5.17 14.99
CA ARG A 68 -9.97 4.69 15.07
C ARG A 68 -8.96 5.78 14.69
N PHE A 69 -9.28 6.56 13.66
CA PHE A 69 -8.49 7.71 13.23
C PHE A 69 -8.32 8.75 14.36
N LYS A 70 -9.41 9.11 15.05
CA LYS A 70 -9.35 9.98 16.24
C LYS A 70 -8.55 9.36 17.38
N HIS A 71 -8.66 8.04 17.57
CA HIS A 71 -7.91 7.34 18.60
C HIS A 71 -6.39 7.41 18.36
N ILE A 72 -5.95 7.23 17.12
CA ILE A 72 -4.54 7.37 16.73
C ILE A 72 -4.04 8.78 17.06
N ILE A 73 -4.77 9.82 16.63
CA ILE A 73 -4.43 11.21 16.92
C ILE A 73 -4.34 11.46 18.43
N SER A 74 -5.26 10.93 19.23
CA SER A 74 -5.27 11.15 20.68
C SER A 74 -4.10 10.50 21.42
N ASN A 75 -3.57 9.37 20.92
CA ASN A 75 -2.47 8.66 21.56
C ASN A 75 -1.10 9.07 21.02
N LYS A 76 -0.96 9.18 19.70
CA LYS A 76 0.31 9.50 19.01
C LYS A 76 0.55 11.01 18.93
N GLY A 77 -0.51 11.83 19.02
CA GLY A 77 -0.47 13.29 18.91
C GLY A 77 -0.50 13.80 17.46
N GLU A 78 0.06 13.03 16.53
CA GLU A 78 0.03 13.29 15.10
C GLU A 78 -0.41 12.05 14.32
N ILE A 79 -0.82 12.26 13.07
CA ILE A 79 -1.19 11.18 12.15
C ILE A 79 -0.48 11.42 10.83
N ASP A 80 0.19 10.40 10.31
CA ASP A 80 0.91 10.46 9.04
C ASP A 80 0.19 9.69 7.93
N PHE A 81 0.72 9.76 6.71
CA PHE A 81 0.14 9.08 5.56
C PHE A 81 0.01 7.55 5.75
N TYR A 82 1.00 6.92 6.38
CA TYR A 82 1.01 5.46 6.54
C TYR A 82 -0.02 4.99 7.56
N ASP A 83 -0.19 5.71 8.66
CA ASP A 83 -1.27 5.42 9.63
C ASP A 83 -2.65 5.37 8.94
N VAL A 84 -2.90 6.31 8.02
CA VAL A 84 -4.16 6.40 7.26
C VAL A 84 -4.25 5.29 6.21
N TYR A 85 -3.16 5.04 5.47
CA TYR A 85 -3.09 3.98 4.48
C TYR A 85 -3.35 2.60 5.10
N ASP A 86 -2.72 2.31 6.23
CA ASP A 86 -2.86 1.04 6.95
C ASP A 86 -4.30 0.87 7.47
N LEU A 87 -4.87 1.95 8.02
CA LEU A 87 -6.23 1.96 8.53
C LEU A 87 -7.26 1.75 7.40
N ALA A 88 -7.04 2.33 6.22
CA ALA A 88 -7.98 2.28 5.10
C ALA A 88 -7.86 0.98 4.28
N TYR A 89 -6.63 0.50 4.04
CA TYR A 89 -6.37 -0.55 3.05
C TYR A 89 -5.88 -1.88 3.66
N LEU A 90 -5.05 -1.86 4.71
CA LEU A 90 -4.55 -3.12 5.31
C LEU A 90 -5.58 -3.82 6.19
N GLN A 91 -6.43 -3.09 6.93
CA GLN A 91 -7.48 -3.72 7.72
C GLN A 91 -8.51 -4.48 6.87
N LYS A 92 -8.78 -3.99 5.66
CA LYS A 92 -9.68 -4.65 4.69
C LYS A 92 -9.09 -5.98 4.18
N LYS A 93 -7.77 -6.09 4.10
CA LYS A 93 -7.05 -7.32 3.70
C LYS A 93 -7.12 -8.41 4.77
N SER A 94 -7.05 -8.03 6.05
CA SER A 94 -7.22 -8.96 7.19
C SER A 94 -8.64 -9.54 7.22
N MET A 95 -9.68 -8.72 7.01
CA MET A 95 -11.07 -9.23 6.99
C MET A 95 -11.39 -10.15 5.80
N ARG A 96 -10.74 -9.96 4.63
CA ARG A 96 -10.89 -10.85 3.46
C ARG A 96 -10.16 -12.18 3.58
N THR A 97 -9.22 -12.31 4.53
CA THR A 97 -8.45 -13.54 4.76
C THR A 97 -9.07 -14.42 5.86
N ASN A 98 -10.02 -13.88 6.63
CA ASN A 98 -10.66 -14.53 7.77
C ASN A 98 -12.11 -14.98 7.51
N GLU A 99 -12.47 -15.36 6.28
CA GLU A 99 -13.69 -16.15 6.04
C GLU A 99 -13.36 -17.66 6.18
N PRO A 100 -13.80 -18.33 7.26
CA PRO A 100 -13.84 -19.78 7.28
C PRO A 100 -15.01 -20.28 6.43
N ASN A 101 -14.70 -21.16 5.48
CA ASN A 101 -15.61 -22.02 4.70
C ASN A 101 -17.07 -22.11 5.20
N GLN A 102 -18.03 -21.78 4.33
CA GLN A 102 -19.39 -22.32 4.41
C GLN A 102 -19.71 -23.20 3.19
N THR A 103 -19.50 -24.50 3.40
CA THR A 103 -20.43 -25.61 3.13
C THR A 103 -21.32 -25.52 1.89
N THR A 104 -21.05 -26.37 0.89
CA THR A 104 -22.11 -26.96 0.05
C THR A 104 -22.10 -28.47 0.24
N SER A 105 -23.31 -29.01 0.39
CA SER A 105 -23.67 -30.28 0.98
C SER A 105 -23.63 -31.48 0.02
N LEU A 106 -23.71 -32.67 0.64
CA LEU A 106 -24.31 -33.92 0.14
C LEU A 106 -23.49 -34.76 -0.86
N ALA A 107 -22.73 -35.72 -0.31
CA ALA A 107 -22.62 -37.07 -0.88
C ALA A 107 -22.52 -38.09 0.27
N SER A 108 -23.67 -38.62 0.65
CA SER A 108 -23.78 -39.84 1.42
C SER A 108 -23.31 -41.03 0.58
N THR A 109 -22.18 -41.63 0.92
CA THR A 109 -21.92 -43.04 0.59
C THR A 109 -21.25 -43.70 1.78
N SER A 110 -22.09 -44.31 2.61
CA SER A 110 -21.72 -45.42 3.47
C SER A 110 -21.38 -46.66 2.63
N ALA A 111 -20.55 -47.54 3.22
CA ALA A 111 -20.00 -48.80 2.68
C ALA A 111 -18.66 -48.60 1.93
N ILE A 112 -17.56 -49.28 2.23
CA ILE A 112 -17.40 -50.67 2.69
C ILE A 112 -16.13 -50.74 3.57
N ARG A 113 -16.29 -51.32 4.77
CA ARG A 113 -15.21 -51.91 5.56
C ARG A 113 -15.32 -53.42 5.33
N GLN A 114 -14.37 -54.00 4.61
CA GLN A 114 -13.92 -55.38 4.71
C GLN A 114 -12.61 -55.54 3.95
#